data_AF-A0AAN7AQU2-F1
#
_entry.id   AF-A0AAN7AQU2-F1
#
_cell.length_a   1.000
_cell.length_b   1.000
_cell.length_c   1.000
_cell.angle_alpha   90.00
_cell.angle_beta   90.00
_cell.angle_gamma   90.00
#
_symmetry.space_group_name_H-M   'P 1'
#
loop_
_entity.id
_entity.type
_entity.pdbx_description
1 polymer ?
#
loop_
_entity_poly.entity_id
_entity_poly.type
_entity_poly.pdbx_seq_one_letter_code
_entity_poly.pdbx_strand_id
1 'polypeptide(L)' 'WRWEWWKVGLAPEDLFTKLETKYNIVPYRIQGNEVFYHNVSDAAHKAKNIDDFYARLA' A
#
# COMPACT_ATOMS: atom_id res chain seq x y z
N TRP A 1 4.91 -1.63 12.23
CA TRP A 1 3.90 -1.79 11.18
C TRP A 1 4.28 -3.00 10.33
N ARG A 2 3.51 -4.09 10.37
CA ARG A 2 3.68 -5.26 9.50
C ARG A 2 2.40 -5.36 8.66
N TRP A 3 2.55 -5.51 7.36
CA TRP A 3 1.46 -5.69 6.40
C TRP A 3 1.73 -6.95 5.58
N GLU A 4 0.72 -7.53 4.96
CA GLU A 4 0.80 -8.82 4.26
C GLU A 4 1.48 -8.70 2.88
N TRP A 5 2.67 -8.08 2.82
CA TRP A 5 3.45 -7.87 1.59
C TRP A 5 3.70 -9.17 0.82
N TRP A 6 3.93 -10.27 1.54
CA TRP A 6 4.19 -11.59 0.96
C TRP A 6 2.99 -12.13 0.18
N LYS A 7 1.77 -11.74 0.56
CA LYS A 7 0.53 -12.20 -0.08
C LYS A 7 0.34 -11.59 -1.47
N VAL A 8 0.85 -10.38 -1.65
CA VAL A 8 0.77 -9.64 -2.92
C VAL A 8 2.09 -9.67 -3.68
N GLY A 9 3.09 -10.42 -3.22
CA GLY A 9 4.37 -10.56 -3.92
C GLY A 9 5.24 -9.30 -3.91
N LEU A 10 5.08 -8.44 -2.90
CA LEU A 10 5.86 -7.22 -2.72
C LEU A 10 6.91 -7.39 -1.62
N ALA A 11 7.84 -6.46 -1.51
CA ALA A 11 8.77 -6.39 -0.39
C ALA A 11 8.16 -5.53 0.75
N PRO A 12 8.53 -5.75 2.01
CA PRO A 12 8.07 -4.92 3.13
C PRO A 12 8.41 -3.43 2.93
N GLU A 13 9.54 -3.14 2.30
CA GLU A 13 10.06 -1.80 1.98
C GLU A 13 9.29 -1.10 0.85
N ASP A 14 8.53 -1.83 0.02
CA ASP A 14 7.72 -1.23 -1.05
C ASP A 14 6.63 -0.31 -0.50
N LEU A 15 6.23 -0.50 0.77
CA LEU A 15 5.32 0.38 1.49
C LEU A 15 5.82 1.84 1.53
N PHE A 16 7.09 2.04 1.88
CA PHE A 16 7.70 3.35 2.10
C PHE A 16 8.36 3.93 0.85
N THR A 17 8.41 3.15 -0.23
CA THR A 17 9.05 3.55 -1.48
C THR A 17 8.00 3.63 -2.58
N LYS A 18 7.75 2.52 -3.28
CA LYS A 18 6.88 2.48 -4.46
C LYS A 18 5.44 2.87 -4.14
N LEU A 19 4.88 2.33 -3.05
CA LEU A 19 3.48 2.56 -2.69
C LEU A 19 3.26 3.97 -2.16
N GLU A 20 4.08 4.42 -1.20
CA GLU A 20 3.97 5.79 -0.68
C GLU A 20 4.16 6.83 -1.79
N THR A 21 5.17 6.64 -2.64
CA THR A 21 5.43 7.56 -3.76
C THR A 21 4.25 7.60 -4.74
N LYS A 22 3.71 6.44 -5.14
CA LYS A 22 2.69 6.37 -6.19
C LYS A 22 1.29 6.76 -5.71
N TYR A 23 0.92 6.35 -4.50
CA TYR A 23 -0.46 6.45 -3.99
C TYR A 23 -0.64 7.48 -2.88
N ASN A 24 0.44 8.00 -2.29
CA ASN A 24 0.33 8.96 -1.18
C ASN A 24 1.02 10.31 -1.43
N ILE A 25 2.01 10.44 -2.31
CA ILE A 25 2.85 11.67 -2.39
C ILE A 25 2.61 12.54 -3.64
N VAL A 26 2.02 12.04 -4.73
CA VAL A 26 2.05 12.77 -6.01
C VAL A 26 0.73 13.49 -6.32
N PRO A 27 0.71 14.84 -6.52
CA PRO A 27 1.83 15.81 -6.45
C PRO A 27 2.08 16.41 -5.05
N TYR A 28 1.23 16.11 -4.06
CA TYR A 28 1.41 16.45 -2.65
C TYR A 28 0.93 15.28 -1.78
N ARG A 29 1.38 15.24 -0.52
CA ARG A 29 0.94 14.20 0.41
C ARG A 29 -0.58 14.23 0.55
N ILE A 30 -1.24 13.14 0.15
CA ILE A 30 -2.71 13.01 0.15
C ILE A 30 -3.20 12.68 1.57
N GLN A 31 -2.50 11.79 2.28
CA GLN A 31 -2.87 11.34 3.61
C GLN A 31 -1.67 11.30 4.57
N GLY A 32 -1.96 11.40 5.87
CA GLY A 32 -0.96 11.13 6.91
C GLY A 32 -0.43 9.69 6.84
N ASN A 33 0.82 9.48 7.21
CA ASN A 33 1.51 8.18 7.09
C ASN A 33 0.75 7.04 7.76
N GLU A 34 0.23 7.29 8.95
CA GLU A 34 -0.53 6.30 9.70
C GLU A 34 -1.78 5.83 8.93
N VAL A 35 -2.54 6.79 8.37
CA VAL A 35 -3.74 6.51 7.56
C VAL A 35 -3.37 5.72 6.31
N PHE A 36 -2.28 6.12 5.63
CA PHE A 36 -1.80 5.42 4.44
C PHE A 36 -1.37 3.98 4.76
N TYR A 37 -0.63 3.77 5.86
CA TYR A 37 -0.18 2.42 6.25
C TYR A 37 -1.35 1.51 6.63
N HIS A 38 -2.39 2.06 7.27
CA HIS A 38 -3.62 1.32 7.53
C HIS A 38 -4.34 0.94 6.23
N ASN A 39 -4.46 1.86 5.27
CA ASN A 39 -5.08 1.57 3.97
C ASN A 39 -4.32 0.47 3.21
N VAL A 40 -2.98 0.53 3.19
CA VAL A 40 -2.16 -0.52 2.57
C VAL A 40 -2.31 -1.86 3.28
N SER A 41 -2.35 -1.87 4.61
CA SER A 41 -2.54 -3.10 5.37
C SER A 41 -3.92 -3.72 5.12
N ASP A 42 -4.98 -2.92 5.10
CA ASP A 42 -6.35 -3.38 4.82
C ASP A 42 -6.50 -3.86 3.37
N ALA A 43 -5.92 -3.14 2.42
CA ALA A 43 -5.90 -3.54 1.01
C ALA A 43 -5.18 -4.86 0.81
N ALA A 44 -4.00 -5.06 1.40
CA ALA A 44 -3.26 -6.33 1.31
C ALA A 44 -4.04 -7.48 1.98
N HIS A 45 -4.70 -7.22 3.12
CA HIS A 45 -5.52 -8.20 3.80
C HIS A 45 -6.70 -8.68 2.94
N LYS A 46 -7.35 -7.78 2.20
CA LYS A 46 -8.51 -8.10 1.34
C LYS A 46 -8.10 -8.58 -0.06
N ALA A 47 -6.90 -8.24 -0.51
CA ALA A 47 -6.44 -8.56 -1.85
C ALA A 47 -6.32 -10.08 -2.08
N LYS A 48 -6.75 -10.52 -3.26
CA LYS A 48 -6.56 -11.91 -3.71
C LYS A 48 -5.25 -12.10 -4.50
N ASN A 49 -4.76 -11.03 -5.12
CA ASN A 49 -3.55 -10.98 -5.93
C ASN A 49 -3.07 -9.52 -6.02
N ILE A 50 -1.94 -9.30 -6.70
CA ILE A 50 -1.32 -7.97 -6.83
C ILE A 50 -2.20 -6.97 -7.60
N ASP A 51 -2.94 -7.41 -8.62
CA ASP A 51 -3.84 -6.53 -9.39
C ASP A 51 -5.02 -6.05 -8.55
N ASP A 52 -5.68 -6.93 -7.79
CA ASP A 52 -6.76 -6.59 -6.85
C ASP A 52 -6.25 -5.66 -5.74
N PHE A 53 -5.00 -5.84 -5.30
CA PHE A 53 -4.35 -4.94 -4.36
C PHE A 53 -4.18 -3.53 -4.91
N TYR A 54 -3.62 -3.39 -6.12
CA TYR A 54 -3.46 -2.08 -6.75
C TYR A 54 -4.79 -1.41 -7.06
N ALA A 55 -5.81 -2.18 -7.44
CA ALA A 55 -7.16 -1.67 -7.69
C ALA A 55 -7.85 -1.14 -6.41
N ARG A 56 -7.49 -1.66 -5.22
CA ARG A 56 -8.01 -1.17 -3.93
C ARG A 56 -7.28 0.07 -3.40
N LEU A 57 -6.07 0.34 -3.91
CA LEU A 57 -5.25 1.49 -3.51
C LEU A 57 -5.40 2.70 -4.46
N ALA A 58 -5.86 2.47 -5.69
CA ALA A 58 -6.18 3.50 -6.67
C ALA A 58 -7.54 4.16 -6.34
#